data_AF-A0A0X8VAQ7-F1
#
_entry.id   AF-A0A0X8VAQ7-F1
#
_cell.length_a   1.000
_cell.length_b   1.000
_cell.length_c   1.000
_cell.angle_alpha   90.00
_cell.angle_beta   90.00
_cell.angle_gamma   90.00
#
_symmetry.space_group_name_H-M   'P 1'
#
loop_
_entity.id
_entity.type
_entity.pdbx_description
1 polymer ?
#
loop_
_entity_poly.entity_id
_entity_poly.type
_entity_poly.pdbx_seq_one_letter_code
_entity_poly.pdbx_strand_id
1 'polypeptide(L)'
;MKQIYERLRQYWDYGEWGYFILLLFITLSTAIFFIGILCWALEAIFNFLVFKFDFLITVGACVGVVVYLWNSSKEEKRIKLQAIEEQHAEQSAEMDKAVAENNYSIIRQCLFTVLSEQADNIGLVKPSTFSEMNSPSRIISCNGFYLCQFVVMKKGTAIDLKLIKECLQMRIVQKLNAGEFPELSVRSHIYNGRAYPILYIHTLEDTGGYIQINTALVNNKYCQSLEASRYAQQQNALPATTISRDVDF
;
A
#
# COMPACT_ATOMS: atom_id res chain seq x y z
N MET A 1 -36.81 54.20 32.50
CA MET A 1 -38.01 53.86 33.30
C MET A 1 -37.97 54.44 34.71
N LYS A 2 -36.92 54.25 35.54
CA LYS A 2 -36.85 54.79 36.92
C LYS A 2 -37.07 56.32 37.01
N GLN A 3 -36.43 57.10 36.13
CA GLN A 3 -36.59 58.57 36.12
C GLN A 3 -38.00 59.05 35.72
N ILE A 4 -38.72 58.31 34.87
CA ILE A 4 -40.09 58.68 34.45
C ILE A 4 -41.07 58.36 35.57
N TYR A 5 -40.88 57.22 36.23
CA TYR A 5 -41.65 56.81 37.41
C TYR A 5 -41.45 57.77 38.59
N GLU A 6 -40.22 58.20 38.85
CA GLU A 6 -39.91 59.20 39.90
C GLU A 6 -40.56 60.56 39.59
N ARG A 7 -40.54 61.01 38.33
CA ARG A 7 -41.24 62.25 37.92
C ARG A 7 -42.76 62.14 38.03
N LEU A 8 -43.37 61.01 37.62
CA LEU A 8 -44.80 60.76 37.77
C LEU A 8 -45.24 60.77 39.25
N ARG A 9 -44.42 60.19 40.14
CA ARG A 9 -44.67 60.20 41.58
C ARG A 9 -44.55 61.60 42.18
N GLN A 10 -43.60 62.39 41.71
CA GLN A 10 -43.41 63.77 42.16
C GLN A 10 -44.59 64.68 41.76
N TYR A 11 -45.18 64.51 40.58
CA TYR A 11 -46.38 65.27 40.18
C TYR A 11 -47.66 64.83 40.91
N TRP A 12 -47.74 63.58 41.36
CA TRP A 12 -48.86 63.07 42.18
C TRP A 12 -48.86 63.67 43.59
N ASP A 13 -47.69 63.77 44.24
CA ASP A 13 -47.57 64.30 45.61
C ASP A 13 -47.79 65.82 45.72
N TYR A 14 -47.56 66.59 44.64
CA TYR A 14 -47.72 68.05 44.62
C TYR A 14 -49.12 68.53 44.17
N GLY A 15 -50.05 67.63 43.83
CA GLY A 15 -51.44 67.98 43.48
C GLY A 15 -51.64 68.62 42.09
N GLU A 16 -50.65 68.57 41.21
CA GLU A 16 -50.74 69.09 39.83
C GLU A 16 -51.31 68.03 38.86
N TRP A 17 -52.58 67.71 39.04
CA TRP A 17 -53.28 66.64 38.30
C TRP A 17 -53.26 66.78 36.77
N GLY A 18 -53.23 68.01 36.24
CA GLY A 18 -53.23 68.25 34.79
C GLY A 18 -51.97 67.77 34.08
N TYR A 19 -50.79 68.03 34.65
CA TYR A 19 -49.52 67.61 34.07
C TYR A 19 -49.29 66.10 34.20
N PHE A 20 -49.79 65.49 35.28
CA PHE A 20 -49.74 64.04 35.48
C PHE A 20 -50.53 63.28 34.40
N ILE A 21 -51.77 63.70 34.13
CA ILE A 21 -52.63 63.07 33.11
C ILE A 21 -52.01 63.21 31.72
N LEU A 22 -51.45 64.38 31.40
CA LEU A 22 -50.83 64.64 30.12
C LEU A 22 -49.57 63.77 29.89
N LEU A 23 -48.72 63.62 30.90
CA LEU A 23 -47.52 62.79 30.80
C LEU A 23 -47.86 61.29 30.70
N LEU A 24 -48.90 60.84 31.39
CA LEU A 24 -49.42 59.47 31.28
C LEU A 24 -49.96 59.22 29.87
N PHE A 25 -50.72 60.14 29.31
CA PHE A 25 -51.26 60.01 27.95
C PHE A 25 -50.15 59.93 26.89
N ILE A 26 -49.10 60.75 27.00
CA ILE A 26 -47.96 60.74 26.07
C ILE A 26 -47.19 59.41 26.14
N THR A 27 -46.92 58.93 27.36
CA THR A 27 -46.21 57.65 27.56
C THR A 27 -47.02 56.45 27.07
N LEU A 28 -48.34 56.47 27.26
CA LEU A 28 -49.23 55.42 26.75
C LEU A 28 -49.34 55.47 25.21
N SER A 29 -49.50 56.66 24.63
CA SER A 29 -49.61 56.85 23.17
C SER A 29 -48.33 56.42 22.45
N THR A 30 -47.17 56.74 23.02
CA THR A 30 -45.89 56.30 22.45
C THR A 30 -45.73 54.79 22.52
N ALA A 31 -46.10 54.16 23.65
CA ALA A 31 -46.09 52.70 23.75
C ALA A 31 -47.01 52.02 22.71
N ILE A 32 -48.24 52.52 22.54
CA ILE A 32 -49.20 51.99 21.55
C ILE A 32 -48.66 52.14 20.12
N PHE A 33 -48.02 53.27 19.82
CA PHE A 33 -47.41 53.51 18.51
C PHE A 33 -46.29 52.51 18.20
N PHE A 34 -45.40 52.23 19.17
CA PHE A 34 -44.35 51.21 18.99
C PHE A 34 -44.90 49.80 18.84
N ILE A 35 -45.96 49.46 19.57
CA ILE A 35 -46.64 48.16 19.42
C ILE A 35 -47.26 48.05 18.01
N GLY A 36 -47.89 49.11 17.51
CA GLY A 36 -48.47 49.13 16.15
C GLY A 36 -47.42 48.91 15.06
N ILE A 37 -46.25 49.56 15.17
CA ILE A 37 -45.13 49.35 14.24
C ILE A 37 -44.63 47.91 14.29
N LEU A 38 -44.53 47.33 15.49
CA LEU A 38 -44.06 45.96 15.67
C LEU A 38 -45.03 44.96 15.01
N CYS A 39 -46.33 45.14 15.20
CA CYS A 39 -47.36 44.32 14.55
C CYS A 39 -47.30 44.43 13.03
N TRP A 40 -47.16 45.65 12.49
CA TRP A 40 -47.04 45.86 11.04
C TRP A 40 -45.78 45.21 10.45
N ALA A 41 -44.65 45.31 11.16
CA ALA A 41 -43.40 44.67 10.74
C ALA A 41 -43.51 43.14 10.73
N LEU A 42 -44.19 42.56 11.73
CA LEU A 42 -44.43 41.11 11.77
C LEU A 42 -45.33 40.67 10.61
N GLU A 43 -46.44 41.38 10.34
CA GLU A 43 -47.31 41.07 9.19
C GLU A 43 -46.59 41.18 7.85
N ALA A 44 -45.71 42.17 7.68
CA ALA A 44 -44.90 42.33 6.47
C ALA A 44 -43.92 41.16 6.27
N ILE A 45 -43.28 40.70 7.36
CA ILE A 45 -42.39 39.52 7.33
C ILE A 45 -43.17 38.25 7.01
N PHE A 46 -44.33 38.04 7.63
CA PHE A 46 -45.18 36.87 7.36
C PHE A 46 -45.69 36.87 5.92
N ASN A 47 -46.15 38.01 5.40
CA ASN A 47 -46.58 38.12 4.01
C ASN A 47 -45.43 37.91 3.02
N PHE A 48 -44.23 38.40 3.33
CA PHE A 48 -43.04 38.14 2.52
C PHE A 48 -42.66 36.66 2.52
N LEU A 49 -42.73 36.01 3.69
CA LEU A 49 -42.49 34.58 3.82
C LEU A 49 -43.51 33.80 3.01
N VAL A 50 -44.81 34.03 3.18
CA VAL A 50 -45.88 33.32 2.47
C VAL A 50 -45.77 33.52 0.95
N PHE A 51 -45.49 34.74 0.48
CA PHE A 51 -45.41 35.03 -0.96
C PHE A 51 -44.17 34.45 -1.64
N LYS A 52 -43.07 34.26 -0.89
CA LYS A 52 -41.80 33.73 -1.42
C LYS A 52 -41.50 32.29 -1.01
N PHE A 53 -42.34 31.67 -0.17
CA PHE A 53 -42.17 30.31 0.32
C PHE A 53 -42.14 29.29 -0.82
N ASP A 54 -43.10 29.38 -1.75
CA ASP A 54 -43.18 28.49 -2.91
C ASP A 54 -41.94 28.61 -3.80
N PHE A 55 -41.43 29.84 -3.98
CA PHE A 55 -40.21 30.08 -4.75
C PHE A 55 -38.97 29.49 -4.06
N LEU A 56 -38.85 29.67 -2.74
CA LEU A 56 -37.74 29.14 -1.94
C LEU A 56 -37.71 27.61 -1.93
N ILE A 57 -38.87 26.95 -1.78
CA ILE A 57 -38.97 25.49 -1.82
C ILE A 57 -38.63 24.97 -3.21
N THR A 58 -39.13 25.60 -4.27
CA THR A 58 -38.87 25.17 -5.65
C THR A 58 -37.38 25.26 -5.98
N VAL A 59 -36.73 26.37 -5.63
CA VAL A 59 -35.28 26.54 -5.84
C VAL A 59 -34.49 25.53 -5.01
N GLY A 60 -34.86 25.32 -3.74
CA GLY A 60 -34.23 24.34 -2.86
C GLY A 60 -34.33 22.91 -3.40
N ALA A 61 -35.52 22.52 -3.90
CA ALA A 61 -35.75 21.21 -4.50
C ALA A 61 -34.94 21.01 -5.79
N CYS A 62 -34.90 22.00 -6.68
CA CYS A 62 -34.10 21.95 -7.90
C CYS A 62 -32.60 21.81 -7.59
N VAL A 63 -32.07 22.60 -6.66
CA VAL A 63 -30.66 22.50 -6.24
C VAL A 63 -30.37 21.14 -5.60
N GLY A 64 -31.28 20.64 -4.75
CA GLY A 64 -31.15 19.31 -4.12
C GLY A 64 -31.09 18.18 -5.15
N VAL A 65 -31.94 18.21 -6.18
CA VAL A 65 -31.94 17.22 -7.27
C VAL A 65 -30.65 17.29 -8.09
N VAL A 66 -30.18 18.49 -8.44
CA VAL A 66 -28.92 18.67 -9.20
C VAL A 66 -27.72 18.16 -8.39
N VAL A 67 -27.65 18.48 -7.09
CA VAL A 67 -26.58 17.99 -6.20
C VAL A 67 -26.65 16.47 -6.05
N TYR A 68 -27.84 15.90 -5.88
CA TYR A 68 -28.04 14.45 -5.78
C TYR A 68 -27.58 13.72 -7.05
N LEU A 69 -27.99 14.19 -8.22
CA LEU A 69 -27.59 13.63 -9.52
C LEU A 69 -26.08 13.76 -9.75
N TRP A 70 -25.49 14.90 -9.39
CA TRP A 70 -24.03 15.08 -9.49
C TRP A 70 -23.31 14.08 -8.58
N ASN A 71 -23.74 13.95 -7.33
CA ASN A 71 -23.06 13.09 -6.36
C ASN A 71 -23.21 11.60 -6.73
N SER A 72 -24.39 11.18 -7.19
CA SER A 72 -24.65 9.84 -7.70
C SER A 72 -23.77 9.50 -8.93
N SER A 73 -23.63 10.44 -9.88
CA SER A 73 -22.77 10.23 -11.05
C SER A 73 -21.28 10.15 -10.69
N LYS A 74 -20.83 10.91 -9.68
CA LYS A 74 -19.45 10.83 -9.18
C LYS A 74 -19.18 9.49 -8.50
N GLU A 75 -20.13 8.98 -7.73
CA GLU A 75 -19.99 7.69 -7.04
C GLU A 75 -19.95 6.53 -8.04
N GLU A 76 -20.84 6.52 -9.02
CA GLU A 76 -20.86 5.47 -10.06
C GLU A 76 -19.56 5.45 -10.88
N LYS A 77 -18.98 6.64 -11.17
CA LYS A 77 -17.68 6.74 -11.84
C LYS A 77 -16.53 6.21 -10.98
N ARG A 78 -16.56 6.46 -9.68
CA ARG A 78 -15.55 5.95 -8.73
C ARG A 78 -15.61 4.43 -8.62
N ILE A 79 -16.80 3.86 -8.49
CA ILE A 79 -17.01 2.41 -8.43
C ILE A 79 -16.53 1.74 -9.73
N LYS A 80 -16.85 2.32 -10.89
CA LYS A 80 -16.37 1.81 -12.19
C LYS A 80 -14.85 1.88 -12.33
N LEU A 81 -14.23 2.97 -11.88
CA LEU A 81 -12.77 3.10 -11.87
C LEU A 81 -12.12 2.07 -10.96
N GLN A 82 -12.64 1.89 -9.74
CA GLN A 82 -12.16 0.87 -8.80
C GLN A 82 -12.29 -0.54 -9.36
N ALA A 83 -13.43 -0.88 -9.97
CA ALA A 83 -13.63 -2.19 -10.60
C ALA A 83 -12.66 -2.44 -11.77
N ILE A 84 -12.35 -1.41 -12.56
CA ILE A 84 -11.36 -1.49 -13.64
C ILE A 84 -9.94 -1.67 -13.07
N GLU A 85 -9.59 -0.92 -12.02
CA GLU A 85 -8.30 -1.06 -11.32
C GLU A 85 -8.12 -2.44 -10.69
N GLU A 86 -9.16 -2.96 -10.04
CA GLU A 86 -9.20 -4.32 -9.47
C GLU A 86 -9.04 -5.38 -10.56
N GLN A 87 -9.79 -5.26 -11.66
CA GLN A 87 -9.69 -6.19 -12.78
C GLN A 87 -8.30 -6.16 -13.43
N HIS A 88 -7.69 -4.98 -13.58
CA HIS A 88 -6.32 -4.86 -14.08
C HIS A 88 -5.30 -5.46 -13.10
N ALA A 89 -5.49 -5.27 -11.79
CA ALA A 89 -4.63 -5.85 -10.76
C ALA A 89 -4.71 -7.37 -10.76
N GLU A 90 -5.92 -7.94 -10.87
CA GLU A 90 -6.13 -9.39 -10.97
C GLU A 90 -5.47 -9.96 -12.25
N GLN A 91 -5.69 -9.33 -13.40
CA GLN A 91 -5.07 -9.76 -14.66
C GLN A 91 -3.54 -9.71 -14.60
N SER A 92 -2.98 -8.65 -14.01
CA SER A 92 -1.52 -8.54 -13.82
C SER A 92 -1.01 -9.66 -12.91
N ALA A 93 -1.70 -9.94 -11.80
CA ALA A 93 -1.30 -10.99 -10.87
C ALA A 93 -1.37 -12.39 -11.49
N GLU A 94 -2.39 -12.68 -12.32
CA GLU A 94 -2.48 -13.94 -13.05
C GLU A 94 -1.36 -14.09 -14.08
N MET A 95 -1.05 -13.02 -14.82
CA MET A 95 0.05 -13.00 -15.77
C MET A 95 1.40 -13.24 -15.06
N ASP A 96 1.64 -12.56 -13.96
CA ASP A 96 2.86 -12.72 -13.16
C ASP A 96 3.01 -14.15 -12.63
N LYS A 97 1.91 -14.75 -12.17
CA LYS A 97 1.89 -16.15 -11.72
C LYS A 97 2.19 -17.11 -12.87
N ALA A 98 1.62 -16.89 -14.05
CA ALA A 98 1.89 -17.72 -15.23
C ALA A 98 3.36 -17.64 -15.66
N VAL A 99 3.94 -16.44 -15.65
CA VAL A 99 5.37 -16.24 -15.93
C VAL A 99 6.24 -16.95 -14.89
N ALA A 100 5.89 -16.87 -13.61
CA ALA A 100 6.65 -17.52 -12.55
C ALA A 100 6.60 -19.06 -12.65
N GLU A 101 5.45 -19.65 -12.98
CA GLU A 101 5.33 -21.10 -13.23
C GLU A 101 6.10 -21.54 -14.47
N ASN A 102 6.07 -20.74 -15.55
CA ASN A 102 6.88 -21.00 -16.73
C ASN A 102 8.38 -20.98 -16.38
N ASN A 103 8.83 -19.97 -15.63
CA ASN A 103 10.21 -19.87 -15.16
C ASN A 103 10.58 -21.07 -14.28
N TYR A 104 9.69 -21.51 -13.38
CA TYR A 104 9.90 -22.71 -12.57
C TYR A 104 10.15 -23.93 -13.45
N SER A 105 9.34 -24.12 -14.49
CA SER A 105 9.49 -25.26 -15.41
C SER A 105 10.82 -25.25 -16.18
N ILE A 106 11.25 -24.07 -16.65
CA ILE A 106 12.52 -23.88 -17.37
C ILE A 106 13.71 -24.17 -16.45
N ILE A 107 13.72 -23.58 -15.24
CA ILE A 107 14.80 -23.79 -14.29
C ILE A 107 14.86 -25.26 -13.86
N ARG A 108 13.70 -25.91 -13.70
CA ARG A 108 13.64 -27.34 -13.38
C ARG A 108 14.32 -28.19 -14.44
N GLN A 109 14.12 -27.90 -15.72
CA GLN A 109 14.78 -28.63 -16.81
C GLN A 109 16.30 -28.40 -16.83
N CYS A 110 16.72 -27.14 -16.64
CA CYS A 110 18.14 -26.79 -16.56
C CYS A 110 18.83 -27.50 -15.38
N LEU A 111 18.19 -27.43 -14.20
CA LEU A 111 18.71 -28.02 -12.96
C LEU A 111 18.71 -29.54 -13.02
N PHE A 112 17.68 -30.17 -13.60
CA PHE A 112 17.65 -31.62 -13.82
C PHE A 112 18.85 -32.06 -14.65
N THR A 113 19.14 -31.35 -15.74
CA THR A 113 20.28 -31.64 -16.61
C THR A 113 21.60 -31.56 -15.84
N VAL A 114 21.78 -30.50 -15.04
CA VAL A 114 22.99 -30.33 -14.21
C VAL A 114 23.12 -31.43 -13.15
N LEU A 115 22.04 -31.72 -12.42
CA LEU A 115 22.03 -32.74 -11.38
C LEU A 115 22.22 -34.14 -11.96
N SER A 116 21.71 -34.41 -13.16
CA SER A 116 21.87 -35.70 -13.83
C SER A 116 23.34 -36.06 -14.08
N GLU A 117 24.22 -35.06 -14.17
CA GLU A 117 25.66 -35.22 -14.39
C GLU A 117 26.47 -35.10 -13.09
N GLN A 118 26.07 -34.22 -12.17
CA GLN A 118 26.88 -33.85 -11.02
C GLN A 118 26.44 -34.46 -9.69
N ALA A 119 25.19 -34.93 -9.56
CA ALA A 119 24.63 -35.37 -8.29
C ALA A 119 25.50 -36.43 -7.60
N ASP A 120 25.98 -37.42 -8.37
CA ASP A 120 26.81 -38.50 -7.83
C ASP A 120 28.15 -38.02 -7.26
N ASN A 121 28.77 -37.02 -7.90
CA ASN A 121 30.06 -36.46 -7.51
C ASN A 121 29.98 -35.60 -6.24
N ILE A 122 28.80 -35.04 -5.97
CA ILE A 122 28.58 -34.08 -4.88
C ILE A 122 27.73 -34.66 -3.75
N GLY A 123 27.57 -35.98 -3.70
CA GLY A 123 26.88 -36.69 -2.60
C GLY A 123 25.36 -36.55 -2.60
N LEU A 124 24.75 -36.22 -3.74
CA LEU A 124 23.31 -36.13 -3.92
C LEU A 124 22.76 -37.34 -4.67
N VAL A 125 21.49 -37.65 -4.45
CA VAL A 125 20.77 -38.66 -5.22
C VAL A 125 20.38 -38.04 -6.55
N LYS A 126 20.78 -38.70 -7.64
CA LYS A 126 20.40 -38.30 -8.99
C LYS A 126 18.87 -38.40 -9.15
N PRO A 127 18.18 -37.30 -9.52
CA PRO A 127 16.75 -37.36 -9.80
C PRO A 127 16.50 -38.19 -11.06
N SER A 128 15.51 -39.08 -11.00
CA SER A 128 15.10 -39.89 -12.16
C SER A 128 14.02 -39.19 -12.97
N THR A 129 13.18 -38.39 -12.31
CA THR A 129 12.10 -37.62 -12.94
C THR A 129 12.14 -36.15 -12.50
N PHE A 130 11.57 -35.27 -13.31
CA PHE A 130 11.42 -33.86 -12.93
C PHE A 130 10.58 -33.68 -11.67
N SER A 131 9.61 -34.56 -11.44
CA SER A 131 8.65 -34.46 -10.33
C SER A 131 9.29 -34.70 -8.97
N GLU A 132 10.34 -35.51 -8.89
CA GLU A 132 11.10 -35.77 -7.66
C GLU A 132 11.78 -34.52 -7.11
N MET A 133 12.03 -33.52 -7.96
CA MET A 133 12.65 -32.26 -7.54
C MET A 133 11.65 -31.19 -7.10
N ASN A 134 10.34 -31.45 -7.28
CA ASN A 134 9.33 -30.45 -6.97
C ASN A 134 9.24 -30.23 -5.46
N SER A 135 9.40 -28.98 -5.03
CA SER A 135 9.14 -28.62 -3.64
C SER A 135 7.65 -28.33 -3.41
N PRO A 136 7.10 -28.55 -2.20
CA PRO A 136 5.75 -28.11 -1.85
C PRO A 136 5.56 -26.59 -2.01
N SER A 137 6.59 -25.82 -1.63
CA SER A 137 6.67 -24.38 -1.88
C SER A 137 7.55 -24.15 -3.11
N ARG A 138 6.96 -24.05 -4.30
CA ARG A 138 7.71 -23.98 -5.57
C ARG A 138 8.31 -22.62 -5.85
N ILE A 139 7.56 -21.55 -5.56
CA ILE A 139 7.89 -20.19 -5.94
C ILE A 139 7.75 -19.31 -4.70
N ILE A 140 8.83 -18.62 -4.36
CA ILE A 140 8.87 -17.63 -3.28
C ILE A 140 9.08 -16.26 -3.93
N SER A 141 8.16 -15.33 -3.70
CA SER A 141 8.31 -13.94 -4.12
C SER A 141 9.23 -13.19 -3.16
N CYS A 142 10.24 -12.51 -3.68
CA CYS A 142 11.20 -11.72 -2.91
C CYS A 142 11.41 -10.36 -3.59
N ASN A 143 10.86 -9.28 -3.03
CA ASN A 143 11.17 -7.89 -3.39
C ASN A 143 11.41 -7.60 -4.89
N GLY A 144 10.53 -8.11 -5.77
CA GLY A 144 10.60 -7.89 -7.23
C GLY A 144 11.41 -8.93 -8.01
N PHE A 145 11.73 -10.07 -7.43
CA PHE A 145 12.20 -11.27 -8.12
C PHE A 145 11.58 -12.53 -7.51
N TYR A 146 11.70 -13.66 -8.20
CA TYR A 146 11.18 -14.95 -7.74
C TYR A 146 12.32 -15.93 -7.48
N LEU A 147 12.23 -16.63 -6.35
CA LEU A 147 13.04 -17.80 -6.04
C LEU A 147 12.24 -19.06 -6.38
N CYS A 148 12.79 -19.88 -7.26
CA CYS A 148 12.29 -21.21 -7.56
C CYS A 148 12.99 -22.22 -6.67
N GLN A 149 12.19 -22.92 -5.88
CA GLN A 149 12.65 -23.84 -4.85
C GLN A 149 12.48 -25.29 -5.31
N PHE A 150 13.58 -26.03 -5.19
CA PHE A 150 13.69 -27.44 -5.57
C PHE A 150 14.21 -28.25 -4.40
N VAL A 151 13.90 -29.54 -4.37
CA VAL A 151 14.39 -30.47 -3.34
C VAL A 151 15.19 -31.59 -3.99
N VAL A 152 16.30 -31.98 -3.35
CA VAL A 152 17.13 -33.09 -3.83
C VAL A 152 17.57 -33.94 -2.65
N MET A 153 17.38 -35.25 -2.75
CA MET A 153 17.72 -36.17 -1.67
C MET A 153 19.24 -36.27 -1.48
N LYS A 154 19.67 -36.42 -0.23
CA LYS A 154 21.08 -36.62 0.13
C LYS A 154 21.44 -38.10 0.11
N LYS A 155 22.66 -38.45 -0.30
CA LYS A 155 23.17 -39.84 -0.17
C LYS A 155 23.78 -40.11 1.21
N GLY A 156 24.28 -39.08 1.89
CA GLY A 156 24.94 -39.18 3.19
C GLY A 156 24.41 -38.16 4.19
N THR A 157 24.78 -38.35 5.46
CA THR A 157 24.37 -37.49 6.58
C THR A 157 25.15 -36.17 6.63
N ALA A 158 26.45 -36.21 6.34
CA ALA A 158 27.32 -35.03 6.30
C ALA A 158 27.57 -34.60 4.85
N ILE A 159 27.17 -33.37 4.51
CA ILE A 159 27.34 -32.79 3.18
C ILE A 159 27.84 -31.35 3.31
N ASP A 160 28.84 -30.99 2.50
CA ASP A 160 29.32 -29.61 2.39
C ASP A 160 28.44 -28.82 1.41
N LEU A 161 27.50 -28.03 1.95
CA LEU A 161 26.61 -27.20 1.17
C LEU A 161 27.35 -26.14 0.33
N LYS A 162 28.50 -25.65 0.79
CA LYS A 162 29.26 -24.64 0.06
C LYS A 162 29.87 -25.27 -1.19
N LEU A 163 30.49 -26.44 -1.04
CA LEU A 163 31.03 -27.19 -2.16
C LEU A 163 29.95 -27.54 -3.19
N ILE A 164 28.78 -28.05 -2.74
CA ILE A 164 27.66 -28.35 -3.63
C ILE A 164 27.25 -27.11 -4.42
N LYS A 165 27.07 -25.97 -3.73
CA LYS A 165 26.66 -24.72 -4.36
C LYS A 165 27.65 -24.30 -5.44
N GLU A 166 28.94 -24.34 -5.14
CA GLU A 166 30.00 -23.96 -6.06
C GLU A 166 30.08 -24.91 -7.27
N CYS A 167 30.01 -26.23 -7.06
CA CYS A 167 30.01 -27.22 -8.13
C CYS A 167 28.79 -27.06 -9.06
N LEU A 168 27.59 -26.94 -8.49
CA LEU A 168 26.37 -26.76 -9.28
C LEU A 168 26.38 -25.43 -10.03
N GLN A 169 26.75 -24.33 -9.37
CA GLN A 169 26.82 -23.02 -10.00
C GLN A 169 27.86 -23.00 -11.13
N MET A 170 29.03 -23.61 -10.93
CA MET A 170 30.06 -23.72 -11.94
C MET A 170 29.56 -24.49 -13.16
N ARG A 171 28.87 -25.63 -12.95
CA ARG A 171 28.35 -26.42 -14.06
C ARG A 171 27.23 -25.71 -14.81
N ILE A 172 26.36 -24.99 -14.10
CA ILE A 172 25.33 -24.12 -14.72
C ILE A 172 26.00 -23.07 -15.62
N VAL A 173 27.04 -22.39 -15.13
CA VAL A 173 27.76 -21.38 -15.92
C VAL A 173 28.42 -21.97 -17.16
N GLN A 174 29.05 -23.15 -17.04
CA GLN A 174 29.64 -23.85 -18.18
C GLN A 174 28.59 -24.16 -19.25
N LYS A 175 27.45 -24.72 -18.87
CA LYS A 175 26.35 -25.05 -19.79
C LYS A 175 25.72 -23.81 -20.42
N LEU A 176 25.55 -22.73 -19.64
CA LEU A 176 25.09 -21.43 -20.18
C LEU A 176 26.05 -20.91 -21.25
N ASN A 177 27.35 -20.94 -20.98
CA ASN A 177 28.36 -20.47 -21.92
C ASN A 177 28.45 -21.34 -23.18
N ALA A 178 28.25 -22.65 -23.04
CA ALA A 178 28.17 -23.60 -24.14
C ALA A 178 26.84 -23.51 -24.94
N GLY A 179 25.82 -22.84 -24.42
CA GLY A 179 24.50 -22.76 -25.04
C GLY A 179 23.69 -24.05 -24.93
N GLU A 180 23.96 -24.87 -23.92
CA GLU A 180 23.29 -26.16 -23.68
C GLU A 180 21.92 -26.03 -22.99
N PHE A 181 21.49 -24.82 -22.65
CA PHE A 181 20.15 -24.52 -22.14
C PHE A 181 19.34 -23.79 -23.21
N PRO A 182 18.72 -24.50 -24.17
CA PRO A 182 17.99 -23.89 -25.28
C PRO A 182 16.77 -23.07 -24.81
N GLU A 183 16.24 -23.37 -23.62
CA GLU A 183 15.12 -22.67 -23.01
C GLU A 183 15.48 -21.26 -22.53
N LEU A 184 16.77 -20.99 -22.32
CA LEU A 184 17.29 -19.70 -21.87
C LEU A 184 17.86 -18.93 -23.06
N SER A 185 17.12 -17.91 -23.53
CA SER A 185 17.52 -17.07 -24.67
C SER A 185 18.75 -16.20 -24.39
N VAL A 186 19.04 -15.90 -23.12
CA VAL A 186 20.13 -15.04 -22.68
C VAL A 186 21.02 -15.82 -21.73
N ARG A 187 22.35 -15.68 -21.84
CA ARG A 187 23.33 -16.40 -21.01
C ARG A 187 23.70 -15.66 -19.73
N SER A 188 23.73 -14.33 -19.81
CA SER A 188 24.14 -13.46 -18.71
C SER A 188 23.32 -12.17 -18.70
N HIS A 189 23.10 -11.66 -17.49
CA HIS A 189 22.48 -10.36 -17.25
C HIS A 189 23.56 -9.35 -16.85
N ILE A 190 23.58 -8.19 -17.50
CA ILE A 190 24.55 -7.13 -17.20
C ILE A 190 23.93 -6.14 -16.23
N TYR A 191 24.58 -5.94 -15.09
CA TYR A 191 24.17 -4.98 -14.07
C TYR A 191 25.39 -4.24 -13.53
N ASN A 192 25.34 -2.90 -13.50
CA ASN A 192 26.44 -2.03 -13.05
C ASN A 192 27.81 -2.38 -13.67
N GLY A 193 27.84 -2.68 -14.96
CA GLY A 193 29.07 -3.04 -15.69
C GLY A 193 29.62 -4.44 -15.39
N ARG A 194 28.92 -5.26 -14.59
CA ARG A 194 29.28 -6.64 -14.27
C ARG A 194 28.32 -7.61 -14.93
N ALA A 195 28.85 -8.69 -15.51
CA ALA A 195 28.05 -9.78 -16.04
C ALA A 195 27.76 -10.81 -14.94
N TYR A 196 26.48 -11.11 -14.74
CA TYR A 196 25.98 -12.16 -13.87
C TYR A 196 25.40 -13.28 -14.73
N PRO A 197 25.61 -14.57 -14.43
CA PRO A 197 24.97 -15.64 -15.19
C PRO A 197 23.45 -15.56 -15.00
N ILE A 198 22.68 -15.82 -16.06
CA ILE A 198 21.22 -15.64 -16.04
C ILE A 198 20.53 -16.55 -15.00
N LEU A 199 21.11 -17.70 -14.70
CA LEU A 199 20.62 -18.66 -13.73
C LEU A 199 21.61 -18.75 -12.56
N TYR A 200 21.11 -18.51 -11.36
CA TYR A 200 21.94 -18.44 -10.15
C TYR A 200 21.32 -19.23 -8.99
N ILE A 201 22.16 -19.97 -8.27
CA ILE A 201 21.79 -20.65 -7.03
C ILE A 201 21.92 -19.66 -5.89
N HIS A 202 20.78 -19.22 -5.35
CA HIS A 202 20.72 -18.22 -4.30
C HIS A 202 21.18 -18.80 -2.96
N THR A 203 20.50 -19.83 -2.46
CA THR A 203 20.84 -20.52 -1.20
C THR A 203 20.67 -22.03 -1.35
N LEU A 204 21.44 -22.76 -0.54
CA LEU A 204 21.25 -24.18 -0.29
C LEU A 204 20.99 -24.34 1.21
N GLU A 205 19.94 -25.06 1.55
CA GLU A 205 19.55 -25.31 2.95
C GLU A 205 19.46 -26.83 3.17
N ASP A 206 20.02 -27.30 4.28
CA ASP A 206 19.94 -28.72 4.66
C ASP A 206 18.72 -28.93 5.57
N THR A 207 17.78 -29.77 5.13
CA THR A 207 16.56 -30.12 5.89
C THR A 207 16.65 -31.54 6.45
N GLY A 208 17.86 -32.09 6.60
CA GLY A 208 18.12 -33.40 7.21
C GLY A 208 18.11 -34.54 6.21
N GLY A 209 16.99 -34.83 5.54
CA GLY A 209 16.88 -35.92 4.55
C GLY A 209 17.16 -35.49 3.09
N TYR A 210 17.02 -34.20 2.82
CA TYR A 210 17.18 -33.59 1.51
C TYR A 210 17.82 -32.21 1.66
N ILE A 211 18.36 -31.69 0.56
CA ILE A 211 18.72 -30.29 0.44
C ILE A 211 17.63 -29.54 -0.31
N GLN A 212 17.37 -28.31 0.13
CA GLN A 212 16.56 -27.36 -0.59
C GLN A 212 17.47 -26.45 -1.42
N ILE A 213 17.19 -26.38 -2.72
CA ILE A 213 17.92 -25.56 -3.69
C ILE A 213 17.03 -24.40 -4.09
N ASN A 214 17.39 -23.19 -3.63
CA ASN A 214 16.70 -21.97 -4.04
C ASN A 214 17.46 -21.33 -5.19
N THR A 215 16.80 -21.18 -6.33
CA THR A 215 17.38 -20.67 -7.58
C THR A 215 16.62 -19.45 -8.08
N ALA A 216 17.30 -18.57 -8.81
CA ALA A 216 16.69 -17.39 -9.40
C ALA A 216 17.10 -17.24 -10.86
N LEU A 217 16.18 -16.72 -11.67
CA LEU A 217 16.57 -16.03 -12.89
C LEU A 217 17.00 -14.60 -12.52
N VAL A 218 18.19 -14.24 -12.94
CA VAL A 218 18.82 -12.97 -12.57
C VAL A 218 18.15 -11.82 -13.32
N ASN A 219 17.67 -10.86 -12.53
CA ASN A 219 17.17 -9.57 -13.02
C ASN A 219 17.82 -8.43 -12.22
N ASN A 220 17.50 -7.18 -12.56
CA ASN A 220 18.05 -6.01 -11.87
C ASN A 220 17.81 -6.04 -10.35
N LYS A 221 16.61 -6.46 -9.91
CA LYS A 221 16.25 -6.52 -8.48
C LYS A 221 17.03 -7.60 -7.74
N TYR A 222 17.26 -8.74 -8.38
CA TYR A 222 18.08 -9.81 -7.87
C TYR A 222 19.54 -9.36 -7.71
N CYS A 223 20.12 -8.71 -8.74
CA CYS A 223 21.48 -8.17 -8.65
C CYS A 223 21.62 -7.16 -7.50
N GLN A 224 20.63 -6.27 -7.34
CA GLN A 224 20.59 -5.31 -6.23
C GLN A 224 20.56 -6.02 -4.87
N SER A 225 19.72 -7.05 -4.72
CA SER A 225 19.66 -7.85 -3.48
C SER A 225 20.98 -8.56 -3.21
N LEU A 226 21.61 -9.11 -4.25
CA LEU A 226 22.85 -9.86 -4.12
C LEU A 226 24.03 -8.95 -3.74
N GLU A 227 24.11 -7.74 -4.31
CA GLU A 227 25.07 -6.73 -3.88
C GLU A 227 24.83 -6.29 -2.44
N ALA A 228 23.58 -6.02 -2.05
CA ALA A 228 23.24 -5.66 -0.66
C ALA A 228 23.66 -6.75 0.34
N SER A 229 23.42 -8.02 0.04
CA SER A 229 23.85 -9.14 0.88
C SER A 229 25.39 -9.22 1.00
N ARG A 230 26.12 -8.98 -0.10
CA ARG A 230 27.60 -8.94 -0.06
C ARG A 230 28.12 -7.78 0.79
N TYR A 231 27.53 -6.59 0.65
CA TYR A 231 27.89 -5.44 1.48
C TYR A 231 27.65 -5.70 2.97
N ALA A 232 26.52 -6.31 3.31
CA ALA A 232 26.21 -6.70 4.69
C ALA A 232 27.23 -7.72 5.24
N GLN A 233 27.62 -8.72 4.46
CA GLN A 233 28.65 -9.69 4.84
C GLN A 233 30.01 -9.04 5.06
N GLN A 234 30.40 -8.08 4.21
CA GLN A 234 31.67 -7.35 4.35
C GLN A 234 31.70 -6.49 5.61
N GLN A 235 30.59 -5.81 5.95
CA GLN A 235 30.50 -5.02 7.18
C GLN A 235 30.63 -5.90 8.44
N ASN A 236 30.00 -7.08 8.43
CA ASN A 236 30.08 -8.03 9.54
C ASN A 236 31.44 -8.74 9.66
N ALA A 237 32.23 -8.75 8.58
CA ALA A 237 33.57 -9.34 8.56
C ALA A 237 34.68 -8.38 9.02
N LEU A 238 34.36 -7.10 9.27
CA LEU A 238 35.31 -6.18 9.90
C LEU A 238 35.50 -6.61 11.35
N PRO A 239 36.74 -6.93 11.79
CA PRO A 239 36.99 -7.26 13.18
C PRO A 239 36.58 -6.05 14.03
N ALA A 240 35.81 -6.29 15.10
CA ALA A 240 35.67 -5.30 16.14
C ALA A 240 37.08 -4.89 16.55
N THR A 241 37.45 -3.64 16.31
CA THR A 241 38.69 -3.07 16.85
C THR A 241 38.59 -3.20 18.37
N THR A 242 39.16 -4.26 18.92
CA THR A 242 39.53 -4.33 20.33
C THR A 242 40.58 -3.24 20.48
N ILE A 243 40.14 -2.05 20.87
CA ILE A 243 41.02 -1.02 21.38
C ILE A 243 41.65 -1.65 22.62
N SER A 244 42.85 -2.19 22.49
CA SER A 244 43.68 -2.55 23.64
C SER A 244 43.84 -1.26 24.41
N ARG A 245 43.15 -1.17 25.55
CA ARG A 245 43.33 -0.07 26.48
C ARG A 245 44.66 -0.37 27.15
N ASP A 246 45.74 0.27 26.69
CA ASP A 246 46.98 0.33 27.45
C ASP A 246 46.62 0.90 28.83
N VAL A 247 46.67 0.03 29.83
CA VAL A 247 46.61 0.39 31.25
C VAL A 247 47.99 0.13 31.81
N ASP A 248 48.93 0.97 31.39
CA ASP A 248 50.16 1.20 32.13
C ASP A 248 49.91 2.41 33.04
N PHE A 249 49.62 2.14 34.31
CA PHE A 249 49.71 3.07 35.44
C PHE A 249 50.26 2.33 36.66
#